data_AF-A0A7S1RJE4-F1
#
_entry.id   AF-A0A7S1RJE4-F1
#
_cell.length_a   1.000
_cell.length_b   1.000
_cell.length_c   1.000
_cell.angle_alpha   90.00
_cell.angle_beta   90.00
_cell.angle_gamma   90.00
#
_symmetry.space_group_name_H-M   'P 1'
#
loop_
_entity.id
_entity.type
_entity.pdbx_description
1 polymer ?
#
loop_
_entity_poly.entity_id
_entity_poly.type
_entity_poly.pdbx_seq_one_letter_code
_entity_poly.pdbx_strand_id
1 'polypeptide(L)'
;GGPQRDLVSKLLSGNQALDPAQDPRAKAKWKHLLRSVRVKDLRFTHNEVSTTFQHGRHRGEPVKTLLTDCQRLGKPPSDMPPLVAVDWDNQLWTVFGNRRLKALKDFQEGCPRTTVTVQAIVHPFAESPSSLVVKFVDACTTRNNGASAPFR
;
A
#
# COMPACT_ATOMS: atom_id res chain seq x y z
N GLY A 1 -19.74 -24.08 -0.52
CA GLY A 1 -18.41 -23.46 -0.67
C GLY A 1 -17.38 -24.55 -0.51
N GLY A 2 -16.39 -24.66 -1.40
CA GLY A 2 -15.40 -25.74 -1.35
C GLY A 2 -14.27 -25.48 -0.35
N PRO A 3 -13.56 -26.53 0.11
CA PRO A 3 -12.52 -26.46 1.13
C PRO A 3 -11.35 -25.50 0.80
N GLN A 4 -11.09 -25.24 -0.49
CA GLN A 4 -10.11 -24.24 -0.92
C GLN A 4 -10.50 -22.80 -0.53
N ARG A 5 -11.80 -22.45 -0.57
CA ARG A 5 -12.26 -21.10 -0.19
C ARG A 5 -12.14 -20.85 1.31
N ASP A 6 -12.40 -21.87 2.12
CA ASP A 6 -12.31 -21.76 3.58
C ASP A 6 -10.85 -21.61 4.04
N LEU A 7 -9.91 -22.27 3.36
CA LEU A 7 -8.48 -22.11 3.61
C LEU A 7 -7.99 -20.69 3.26
N VAL A 8 -8.37 -20.16 2.10
CA VAL A 8 -8.05 -18.78 1.71
C VAL A 8 -8.64 -17.80 2.70
N SER A 9 -9.90 -17.98 3.10
CA SER A 9 -10.56 -17.12 4.09
C SER A 9 -9.81 -17.10 5.44
N LYS A 10 -9.37 -18.27 5.94
CA LYS A 10 -8.56 -18.37 7.16
C LYS A 10 -7.21 -17.66 7.02
N LEU A 11 -6.53 -17.81 5.89
CA LEU A 11 -5.25 -17.14 5.64
C LEU A 11 -5.40 -15.62 5.45
N LEU A 12 -6.56 -15.15 4.99
CA LEU A 12 -6.88 -13.74 4.89
C LEU A 12 -7.28 -13.11 6.23
N SER A 13 -7.73 -13.93 7.19
CA SER A 13 -8.02 -13.49 8.55
C SER A 13 -6.73 -13.09 9.28
N GLY A 14 -6.76 -11.98 10.05
CA GLY A 14 -5.59 -11.52 10.80
C GLY A 14 -4.57 -10.68 10.02
N ASN A 15 -4.81 -10.40 8.74
CA ASN A 15 -3.95 -9.55 7.91
C ASN A 15 -3.76 -8.11 8.43
N GLN A 16 -4.61 -7.66 9.36
CA GLN A 16 -4.48 -6.36 10.03
C GLN A 16 -3.12 -6.22 10.73
N ALA A 17 -2.56 -7.30 11.26
CA ALA A 17 -1.24 -7.33 11.90
C ALA A 17 -0.07 -7.14 10.92
N LEU A 18 -0.34 -7.14 9.61
CA LEU A 18 0.64 -6.86 8.55
C LEU A 18 0.62 -5.40 8.11
N ASP A 19 -0.46 -4.64 8.36
CA ASP A 19 -0.63 -3.25 7.93
C ASP A 19 -0.30 -2.26 9.06
N PRO A 20 0.78 -1.47 8.96
CA PRO A 20 1.14 -0.46 9.95
C PRO A 20 0.07 0.61 10.21
N ALA A 21 -0.86 0.83 9.28
CA ALA A 21 -1.97 1.75 9.50
C ALA A 21 -3.09 1.14 10.36
N GLN A 22 -3.12 -0.18 10.52
CA GLN A 22 -4.09 -0.90 11.36
C GLN A 22 -3.45 -1.39 12.67
N ASP A 23 -2.21 -1.87 12.59
CA ASP A 23 -1.41 -2.27 13.75
C ASP A 23 -0.01 -1.64 13.69
N PRO A 24 0.26 -0.59 14.50
CA PRO A 24 1.58 0.05 14.55
C PRO A 24 2.74 -0.91 14.88
N ARG A 25 2.46 -2.04 15.56
CA ARG A 25 3.48 -3.06 15.88
C ARG A 25 4.01 -3.74 14.62
N ALA A 26 3.26 -3.74 13.52
CA ALA A 26 3.73 -4.24 12.23
C ALA A 26 5.00 -3.54 11.77
N LYS A 27 5.09 -2.21 11.94
CA LYS A 27 6.29 -1.43 11.61
C LYS A 27 7.49 -1.87 12.45
N ALA A 28 7.30 -2.11 13.75
CA ALA A 28 8.37 -2.54 14.63
C ALA A 28 8.85 -3.96 14.29
N LYS A 29 7.90 -4.88 14.05
CA LYS A 29 8.17 -6.28 13.68
C LYS A 29 8.98 -6.38 12.39
N TRP A 30 8.59 -5.62 11.36
CA TRP A 30 9.18 -5.68 10.03
C TRP A 30 10.15 -4.53 9.73
N LYS A 31 10.70 -3.88 10.77
CA LYS A 31 11.62 -2.74 10.62
C LYS A 31 12.84 -3.04 9.74
N HIS A 32 13.28 -4.30 9.72
CA HIS A 32 14.42 -4.76 8.93
C HIS A 32 14.14 -4.81 7.41
N LEU A 33 12.85 -4.78 7.02
CA LEU A 33 12.40 -4.71 5.62
C LEU A 33 11.98 -3.29 5.21
N LEU A 34 12.15 -2.31 6.09
CA LEU A 34 11.75 -0.93 5.84
C LEU A 34 12.74 -0.26 4.86
N ARG A 35 12.22 0.29 3.77
CA ARG A 35 13.01 0.94 2.71
C ARG A 35 12.39 2.29 2.34
N SER A 36 13.25 3.25 1.98
CA SER A 36 12.81 4.45 1.26
C SER A 36 12.67 4.11 -0.22
N VAL A 37 11.46 4.24 -0.77
CA VAL A 37 11.12 3.86 -2.14
C VAL A 37 10.57 5.07 -2.88
N ARG A 38 10.93 5.26 -4.16
CA ARG A 38 10.32 6.30 -4.98
C ARG A 38 8.88 5.89 -5.30
N VAL A 39 7.95 6.83 -5.15
CA VAL A 39 6.52 6.59 -5.38
C VAL A 39 6.22 6.11 -6.81
N LYS A 40 7.02 6.54 -7.78
CA LYS A 40 6.90 6.11 -9.19
C LYS A 40 7.23 4.62 -9.41
N ASP A 41 8.06 4.02 -8.56
CA ASP A 41 8.49 2.62 -8.69
C ASP A 41 7.48 1.64 -8.06
N LEU A 42 6.50 2.15 -7.30
CA LEU A 42 5.45 1.35 -6.68
C LEU A 42 4.27 1.13 -7.63
N ARG A 43 3.73 -0.08 -7.62
CA ARG A 43 2.56 -0.51 -8.39
C ARG A 43 1.35 -0.70 -7.48
N PHE A 44 0.17 -0.41 -8.01
CA PHE A 44 -1.10 -0.77 -7.38
C PHE A 44 -1.39 -2.26 -7.57
N THR A 45 -1.94 -2.92 -6.55
CA THR A 45 -2.52 -4.27 -6.73
C THR A 45 -3.96 -4.18 -7.21
N HIS A 46 -4.72 -3.18 -6.75
CA HIS A 46 -6.14 -3.03 -7.08
C HIS A 46 -6.36 -2.26 -8.39
N ASN A 47 -7.40 -2.65 -9.13
CA ASN A 47 -7.85 -1.90 -10.31
C ASN A 47 -8.43 -0.53 -9.96
N GLU A 48 -9.03 -0.39 -8.78
CA GLU A 48 -9.67 0.83 -8.30
C GLU A 48 -9.36 1.05 -6.82
N VAL A 49 -9.41 2.30 -6.39
CA VAL A 49 -9.26 2.68 -4.97
C VAL A 49 -10.46 3.48 -4.51
N SER A 50 -10.88 3.29 -3.25
CA SER A 50 -11.97 4.10 -2.68
C SER A 50 -11.54 5.55 -2.49
N THR A 51 -12.48 6.48 -2.68
CA THR A 51 -12.33 7.91 -2.40
C THR A 51 -12.07 8.26 -0.93
N THR A 52 -12.29 7.33 0.01
CA THR A 52 -12.10 7.54 1.45
C THR A 52 -11.18 6.48 2.08
N PHE A 53 -10.46 6.88 3.13
CA PHE A 53 -9.71 5.93 3.94
C PHE A 53 -10.64 5.13 4.86
N GLN A 54 -10.46 3.81 4.91
CA GLN A 54 -11.26 2.92 5.77
C GLN A 54 -10.55 2.57 7.08
N HIS A 55 -9.25 2.83 7.16
CA HIS A 55 -8.40 2.43 8.28
C HIS A 55 -7.35 3.50 8.59
N GLY A 56 -6.76 3.40 9.77
CA GLY A 56 -5.72 4.29 10.26
C GLY A 56 -6.23 5.67 10.67
N ARG A 57 -5.28 6.59 10.89
CA ARG A 57 -5.54 7.96 11.37
C ARG A 57 -6.54 8.73 10.53
N HIS A 58 -6.53 8.53 9.22
CA HIS A 58 -7.40 9.24 8.28
C HIS A 58 -8.75 8.55 8.07
N ARG A 59 -9.13 7.55 8.88
CA ARG A 59 -10.37 6.77 8.65
C ARG A 59 -11.59 7.69 8.55
N GLY A 60 -12.35 7.53 7.46
CA GLY A 60 -13.51 8.35 7.12
C GLY A 60 -13.17 9.58 6.28
N GLU A 61 -11.92 10.01 6.25
CA GLU A 61 -11.49 11.18 5.49
C GLU A 61 -11.32 10.86 4.00
N PRO A 62 -11.55 11.86 3.12
CA PRO A 62 -11.21 11.75 1.71
C PRO A 62 -9.71 11.50 1.50
N VAL A 63 -9.38 10.69 0.49
CA VAL A 63 -7.98 10.50 0.04
C VAL A 63 -7.34 11.83 -0.37
N LYS A 64 -8.15 12.75 -0.89
CA LYS A 64 -7.73 14.11 -1.24
C LYS A 64 -7.16 14.90 -0.06
N THR A 65 -7.55 14.61 1.19
CA THR A 65 -7.00 15.28 2.37
C THR A 65 -5.49 15.06 2.47
N LEU A 66 -5.03 13.82 2.28
CA LEU A 66 -3.59 13.51 2.29
C LEU A 66 -2.84 14.19 1.13
N LEU A 67 -3.47 14.31 -0.04
CA LEU A 67 -2.91 15.07 -1.16
C LEU A 67 -2.73 16.54 -0.78
N THR A 68 -3.74 17.18 -0.21
CA THR A 68 -3.68 18.56 0.28
C THR A 68 -2.58 18.73 1.32
N ASP A 69 -2.42 17.78 2.24
CA ASP A 69 -1.33 17.80 3.22
C ASP A 69 0.05 17.74 2.56
N CYS A 70 0.23 16.87 1.57
CA CYS A 70 1.48 16.77 0.80
C CYS A 70 1.79 18.08 0.07
N GLN A 71 0.78 18.71 -0.54
CA GLN A 71 0.91 19.99 -1.23
C GLN A 71 1.32 21.10 -0.27
N ARG A 72 0.68 21.17 0.91
CA ARG A 72 0.98 22.15 1.95
C ARG A 72 2.40 22.00 2.50
N LEU A 73 2.86 20.76 2.71
CA LEU A 73 4.18 20.47 3.27
C LEU A 73 5.30 20.42 2.21
N GLY A 74 4.94 20.37 0.92
CA GLY A 74 5.85 20.09 -0.19
C GLY A 74 6.43 18.66 -0.19
N LYS A 75 5.94 17.78 0.69
CA LYS A 75 6.42 16.40 0.85
C LYS A 75 5.39 15.54 1.60
N PRO A 76 5.49 14.20 1.53
CA PRO A 76 4.67 13.32 2.35
C PRO A 76 4.86 13.58 3.86
N PRO A 77 3.79 13.51 4.68
CA PRO A 77 3.91 13.64 6.13
C PRO A 77 4.89 12.62 6.73
N SER A 78 5.79 13.08 7.61
CA SER A 78 6.85 12.25 8.19
C SER A 78 6.32 11.15 9.12
N ASP A 79 5.15 11.36 9.71
CA ASP A 79 4.44 10.45 10.60
C ASP A 79 3.49 9.50 9.85
N MET A 80 3.43 9.57 8.52
CA MET A 80 2.62 8.67 7.72
C MET A 80 3.08 7.21 7.94
N PRO A 81 2.15 6.28 8.23
CA PRO A 81 2.51 4.87 8.35
C PRO A 81 3.15 4.37 7.04
N PRO A 82 4.15 3.47 7.09
CA PRO A 82 4.73 2.94 5.87
C PRO A 82 3.69 2.15 5.06
N LEU A 83 3.92 2.11 3.75
CA LEU A 83 3.21 1.19 2.86
C LEU A 83 3.71 -0.25 3.09
N VAL A 84 2.96 -1.23 2.62
CA VAL A 84 3.43 -2.62 2.57
C VAL A 84 3.43 -3.05 1.12
N ALA A 85 4.58 -3.48 0.64
CA ALA A 85 4.77 -3.94 -0.72
C ALA A 85 5.41 -5.32 -0.77
N VAL A 86 5.14 -6.05 -1.85
CA VAL A 86 5.81 -7.30 -2.18
C VAL A 86 6.70 -7.06 -3.40
N ASP A 87 7.95 -7.49 -3.31
CA ASP A 87 8.88 -7.53 -4.44
C ASP A 87 8.65 -8.84 -5.21
N TRP A 88 8.03 -8.72 -6.38
CA TRP A 88 7.68 -9.83 -7.25
C TRP A 88 7.96 -9.46 -8.70
N ASP A 89 8.69 -10.32 -9.39
CA ASP A 89 9.13 -10.11 -10.78
C ASP A 89 9.88 -8.78 -11.00
N ASN A 90 10.78 -8.44 -10.06
CA ASN A 90 11.55 -7.19 -10.04
C ASN A 90 10.67 -5.92 -10.00
N GLN A 91 9.45 -6.03 -9.47
CA GLN A 91 8.51 -4.93 -9.34
C GLN A 91 7.95 -4.86 -7.91
N LEU A 92 7.72 -3.64 -7.42
CA LEU A 92 7.22 -3.41 -6.07
C LEU A 92 5.70 -3.21 -6.07
N TRP A 93 4.96 -4.22 -5.61
CA TRP A 93 3.50 -4.23 -5.62
C TRP A 93 2.92 -3.89 -4.25
N THR A 94 2.11 -2.84 -4.17
CA THR A 94 1.57 -2.34 -2.90
C THR A 94 0.36 -3.16 -2.45
N VAL A 95 0.52 -3.97 -1.42
CA VAL A 95 -0.54 -4.81 -0.83
C VAL A 95 -1.39 -4.00 0.15
N PHE A 96 -0.76 -3.22 1.03
CA PHE A 96 -1.45 -2.34 1.98
C PHE A 96 -1.05 -0.88 1.77
N GLY A 97 -2.07 -0.01 1.82
CA GLY A 97 -1.89 1.43 1.63
C GLY A 97 -2.12 1.95 0.22
N ASN A 98 -2.80 1.21 -0.66
CA ASN A 98 -3.11 1.65 -2.04
C ASN A 98 -3.74 3.07 -2.12
N ARG A 99 -4.60 3.46 -1.18
CA ARG A 99 -5.14 4.83 -1.12
C ARG A 99 -4.08 5.90 -0.80
N ARG A 100 -3.14 5.58 0.11
CA ARG A 100 -1.99 6.44 0.38
C ARG A 100 -1.11 6.54 -0.88
N LEU A 101 -0.86 5.42 -1.55
CA LEU A 101 -0.14 5.41 -2.82
C LEU A 101 -0.81 6.30 -3.88
N LYS A 102 -2.15 6.26 -3.98
CA LYS A 102 -2.91 7.12 -4.91
C LYS A 102 -2.67 8.60 -4.62
N ALA A 103 -2.86 9.05 -3.38
CA ALA A 103 -2.59 10.44 -3.01
C ALA A 103 -1.13 10.85 -3.30
N LEU A 104 -0.17 9.96 -3.05
CA LEU A 104 1.25 10.23 -3.30
C LEU A 104 1.60 10.31 -4.79
N LYS A 105 0.99 9.46 -5.63
CA LYS A 105 1.18 9.52 -7.08
C LYS A 105 0.52 10.78 -7.66
N ASP A 106 -0.68 11.12 -7.21
CA ASP A 106 -1.35 12.37 -7.61
C ASP A 106 -0.51 13.60 -7.20
N PHE A 107 0.12 13.57 -6.03
CA PHE A 107 1.06 14.61 -5.60
C PHE A 107 2.31 14.68 -6.50
N GLN A 108 2.92 13.53 -6.82
CA GLN A 108 4.07 13.43 -7.72
C GLN A 108 3.75 13.96 -9.14
N GLU A 109 2.55 13.68 -9.65
CA GLU A 109 2.08 14.18 -10.94
C GLU A 109 1.95 15.71 -10.95
N GLY A 110 1.48 16.30 -9.84
CA GLY A 110 1.41 17.75 -9.66
C GLY A 110 2.77 18.44 -9.46
N CYS A 111 3.85 17.66 -9.25
CA CYS A 111 5.20 18.16 -8.96
C CYS A 111 6.27 17.37 -9.75
N PRO A 112 6.27 17.41 -11.10
CA PRO A 112 7.05 16.48 -11.93
C PRO A 112 8.58 16.61 -11.78
N ARG A 113 9.07 17.72 -11.25
CA ARG A 113 10.51 17.95 -10.98
C ARG A 113 10.96 17.43 -9.61
N THR A 114 10.03 17.09 -8.73
CA THR A 114 10.32 16.63 -7.37
C THR A 114 10.31 15.10 -7.35
N THR A 115 11.34 14.46 -6.82
CA THR A 115 11.27 13.01 -6.57
C THR A 115 10.57 12.77 -5.24
N VAL A 116 9.37 12.19 -5.28
CA VAL A 116 8.62 11.83 -4.07
C VAL A 116 9.03 10.43 -3.61
N THR A 117 9.51 10.33 -2.38
CA THR A 117 9.85 9.06 -1.72
C THR A 117 8.93 8.77 -0.54
N VAL A 118 8.69 7.50 -0.27
CA VAL A 118 7.87 7.02 0.85
C VAL A 118 8.54 5.84 1.55
N GLN A 119 8.29 5.70 2.85
CA GLN A 119 8.68 4.50 3.59
C GLN A 119 7.76 3.33 3.23
N ALA A 120 8.34 2.20 2.85
CA ALA A 120 7.61 0.97 2.57
C ALA A 120 8.30 -0.22 3.23
N ILE A 121 7.51 -1.14 3.78
CA ILE A 121 7.96 -2.47 4.21
C ILE A 121 7.92 -3.35 2.96
N VAL A 122 9.09 -3.73 2.45
CA VAL A 122 9.22 -4.48 1.19
C VAL A 122 9.54 -5.93 1.50
N HIS A 123 8.56 -6.80 1.28
CA HIS A 123 8.73 -8.23 1.47
C HIS A 123 9.18 -8.90 0.15
N PRO A 124 10.28 -9.65 0.13
CA PRO A 124 10.59 -10.54 -1.00
C PRO A 124 9.50 -11.60 -1.12
N PHE A 125 8.95 -11.81 -2.32
CA PHE A 125 7.82 -12.74 -2.52
C PHE A 125 8.09 -14.15 -1.96
N ALA A 126 9.28 -14.70 -2.24
CA ALA A 126 9.65 -16.06 -1.83
C ALA A 126 9.82 -16.25 -0.31
N GLU A 127 10.12 -15.18 0.42
CA GLU A 127 10.37 -15.19 1.88
C GLU A 127 9.20 -14.59 2.67
N SER A 128 8.13 -14.18 1.98
CA SER A 128 6.97 -13.53 2.57
C SER A 128 6.13 -14.51 3.39
N PRO A 129 5.50 -14.05 4.49
CA PRO A 129 4.48 -14.83 5.18
C PRO A 129 3.37 -15.24 4.21
N SER A 130 2.90 -16.49 4.29
CA SER A 130 1.86 -17.00 3.38
C SER A 130 0.59 -16.16 3.37
N SER A 131 0.19 -15.57 4.50
CA SER A 131 -0.96 -14.67 4.58
C SER A 131 -0.78 -13.40 3.75
N LEU A 132 0.44 -12.85 3.69
CA LEU A 132 0.76 -11.70 2.83
C LEU A 132 0.74 -12.10 1.35
N VAL A 133 1.32 -13.25 1.00
CA VAL A 133 1.33 -13.76 -0.39
C VAL A 133 -0.09 -14.00 -0.88
N VAL A 134 -0.91 -14.70 -0.09
CA VAL A 134 -2.33 -14.91 -0.40
C VAL A 134 -3.06 -13.58 -0.54
N LYS A 135 -2.77 -12.60 0.34
CA LYS A 135 -3.38 -11.27 0.22
C LYS A 135 -2.96 -10.53 -1.04
N PHE A 136 -1.69 -10.64 -1.43
CA PHE A 136 -1.17 -10.05 -2.66
C PHE A 136 -1.87 -10.64 -3.89
N VAL A 137 -1.94 -11.98 -3.98
CA VAL A 137 -2.62 -12.68 -5.09
C VAL A 137 -4.11 -12.32 -5.14
N ASP A 138 -4.79 -12.28 -3.99
CA ASP A 138 -6.19 -11.85 -3.86
C ASP A 138 -6.40 -10.38 -4.29
N ALA A 139 -5.47 -9.50 -3.94
CA ALA A 139 -5.57 -8.07 -4.21
C ALA A 139 -5.22 -7.68 -5.65
N CYS A 140 -4.44 -8.51 -6.37
CA CYS A 140 -3.94 -8.27 -7.73
C CYS A 140 -5.06 -8.35 -8.79
N THR A 141 -5.91 -7.33 -8.82
CA THR A 141 -7.02 -7.19 -9.77
C THR A 141 -6.77 -6.17 -10.86
N THR A 142 -5.66 -5.42 -10.77
CA THR A 142 -5.29 -4.42 -11.78
C THR A 142 -5.11 -5.02 -13.18
N ARG A 143 -5.49 -4.25 -14.21
CA ARG A 143 -5.35 -4.61 -15.62
C ARG A 143 -4.31 -3.80 -16.38
N ASN A 144 -3.62 -2.89 -15.70
CA ASN A 144 -2.65 -1.96 -16.30
C ASN A 144 -1.25 -2.12 -15.68
N ASN A 145 -0.91 -3.34 -15.25
CA ASN A 145 0.34 -3.62 -14.55
C ASN A 145 0.53 -2.73 -13.30
N GLY A 146 -0.56 -2.35 -12.62
CA GLY A 146 -0.53 -1.51 -11.44
C GLY A 146 -0.01 -0.09 -11.67
N ALA A 147 -0.01 0.40 -12.92
CA ALA A 147 0.47 1.74 -13.24
C ALA A 147 -0.41 2.84 -12.63
N SER A 148 -1.73 2.64 -12.66
CA SER A 148 -2.71 3.56 -12.09
C SER A 148 -3.91 2.82 -11.52
N ALA A 149 -4.65 3.47 -10.63
CA ALA A 149 -5.93 3.00 -10.11
C ALA A 149 -6.89 4.19 -9.99
N PRO A 150 -7.95 4.30 -10.81
CA PRO A 150 -8.97 5.33 -10.64
C PRO A 150 -9.70 5.20 -9.31
N PHE A 151 -10.35 6.29 -8.90
CA PHE A 151 -11.27 6.25 -7.79
C PHE A 151 -12.56 5.53 -8.19
N ARG A 152 -13.13 4.76 -7.26
CA ARG A 152 -14.50 4.25 -7.31
C ARG A 152 -15.39 4.93 -6.28
#